data_AF-A0A6C0I7U1-F1
#
_entry.id   AF-A0A6C0I7U1-F1
#
_cell.length_a   1.000
_cell.length_b   1.000
_cell.length_c   1.000
_cell.angle_alpha   90.00
_cell.angle_beta   90.00
_cell.angle_gamma   90.00
#
_symmetry.space_group_name_H-M   'P 1'
#
loop_
_entity.id
_entity.type
_entity.pdbx_description
1 polymer ?
#
loop_
_entity_poly.entity_id
_entity_poly.type
_entity_poly.pdbx_seq_one_letter_code
_entity_poly.pdbx_strand_id
1 'polypeptide(L)'
;MQEDMCAVCYDPLGVRGYTDVPDKSVNIEGECIRLGCGHALHSKCTIQSLQAYKGKCILCNVSNLNQPYNNVEERLEFEGACRDVLDKIKKTPAVREALLNLKAFEGELNKKRIEFQRRVKEHKRTLRADMKIDALIKEVKKCKKHAVTTMKKEATKAGSIYGAALFRLNDWNIDRWLFSGIHRLKYDAYFMRGFG
;
A
#
# COMPACT_ATOMS: atom_id res chain seq x y z
N MET A 1 37.42 -34.63 2.49
CA MET A 1 36.17 -34.44 3.28
C MET A 1 35.56 -33.14 2.80
N GLN A 2 34.28 -33.11 2.46
CA GLN A 2 33.64 -31.88 2.01
C GLN A 2 33.43 -30.98 3.23
N GLU A 3 34.00 -29.78 3.20
CA GLU A 3 33.85 -28.79 4.26
C GLU A 3 32.52 -28.04 4.02
N ASP A 4 31.68 -27.96 5.06
CA ASP A 4 30.44 -27.20 4.98
C ASP A 4 30.75 -25.70 4.98
N MET A 5 30.00 -24.92 4.21
CA MET A 5 30.26 -23.48 4.00
C MET A 5 29.26 -22.62 4.78
N CYS A 6 29.72 -21.51 5.34
CA CYS A 6 28.84 -20.57 6.01
C CYS A 6 27.96 -19.85 5.00
N ALA A 7 26.63 -19.89 5.18
CA ALA A 7 25.69 -19.26 4.25
C ALA A 7 25.67 -17.72 4.27
N VAL A 8 26.44 -17.09 5.17
CA VAL A 8 26.50 -15.62 5.30
C VAL A 8 27.78 -15.07 4.68
N CYS A 9 28.94 -15.64 5.00
CA CYS A 9 30.23 -15.16 4.49
C CYS A 9 30.85 -16.06 3.41
N TYR A 10 30.29 -17.24 3.15
CA TYR A 10 30.81 -18.22 2.21
C TYR A 10 32.24 -18.70 2.51
N ASP A 11 32.65 -18.65 3.79
CA ASP A 11 33.90 -19.26 4.25
C ASP A 11 33.64 -20.67 4.84
N PRO A 12 34.66 -21.56 4.86
CA PRO A 12 34.54 -22.87 5.46
C PRO A 12 34.15 -22.82 6.94
N LEU A 13 33.24 -23.70 7.34
CA LEU A 13 32.86 -23.93 8.73
C LEU A 13 33.81 -24.97 9.34
N GLY A 14 34.29 -24.68 10.54
CA GLY A 14 35.05 -25.64 11.35
C GLY A 14 34.19 -26.76 11.94
N VAL A 15 32.89 -26.78 11.63
CA VAL A 15 31.88 -27.69 12.18
C VAL A 15 30.97 -28.16 11.05
N ARG A 16 30.49 -29.40 11.12
CA ARG A 16 29.50 -29.90 10.16
C ARG A 16 28.12 -29.30 10.42
N GLY A 17 27.46 -28.94 9.33
CA GLY A 17 26.17 -28.24 9.26
C GLY A 17 24.94 -29.11 9.41
N TYR A 18 25.11 -30.42 9.64
CA TYR A 18 24.11 -31.35 10.22
C TYR A 18 24.90 -32.46 10.91
N THR A 19 24.74 -32.57 12.23
CA THR A 19 25.12 -33.78 12.97
C THR A 19 23.87 -34.21 13.70
N ASP A 20 23.58 -35.52 13.70
CA ASP A 20 22.46 -36.13 14.43
C ASP A 20 22.66 -35.99 15.94
N VAL A 21 22.71 -34.75 16.44
CA VAL A 21 22.86 -34.47 17.86
C VAL A 21 21.46 -34.32 18.43
N PRO A 22 21.05 -35.15 19.41
CA PRO A 22 19.68 -35.15 19.94
C PRO A 22 19.31 -33.90 20.75
N ASP A 23 20.26 -32.99 20.96
CA ASP A 23 20.14 -31.91 21.91
C ASP A 23 19.83 -30.58 21.21
N LYS A 24 18.71 -29.97 21.60
CA LYS A 24 18.18 -28.71 21.04
C LYS A 24 18.97 -27.48 21.52
N SER A 25 20.12 -27.70 22.13
CA SER A 25 20.97 -26.66 22.69
C SER A 25 21.76 -25.96 21.59
N VAL A 26 21.91 -24.64 21.73
CA VAL A 26 22.85 -23.88 20.90
C VAL A 26 24.24 -24.34 21.30
N ASN A 27 24.93 -25.03 20.39
CA ASN A 27 26.27 -25.52 20.66
C ASN A 27 27.31 -24.60 19.98
N ILE A 28 28.32 -24.20 20.74
CA ILE A 28 29.41 -23.34 20.29
C ILE A 28 30.66 -24.20 20.18
N GLU A 29 31.10 -24.44 18.96
CA GLU A 29 32.24 -25.27 18.63
C GLU A 29 33.25 -24.41 17.84
N GLY A 30 34.32 -23.98 18.51
CA GLY A 30 35.31 -23.06 17.94
C GLY A 30 34.71 -21.69 17.62
N GLU A 31 34.92 -21.21 16.39
CA GLU A 31 34.33 -19.95 15.91
C GLU A 31 32.90 -20.13 15.36
N CYS A 32 32.31 -21.33 15.42
CA CYS A 32 31.01 -21.63 14.83
C CYS A 32 29.93 -21.88 15.90
N ILE A 33 28.71 -21.47 15.58
CA ILE A 33 27.50 -21.71 16.38
C ILE A 33 26.57 -22.62 15.58
N ARG A 34 26.18 -23.74 16.18
CA ARG A 34 25.08 -24.58 15.70
C ARG A 34 23.79 -24.12 16.37
N LEU A 35 22.79 -23.77 15.55
CA LEU A 35 21.47 -23.35 16.01
C LEU A 35 20.63 -24.59 16.35
N GLY A 36 19.56 -24.41 17.16
CA GLY A 36 18.66 -25.51 17.54
C GLY A 36 17.92 -26.16 16.37
N CYS A 37 17.92 -25.52 15.20
CA CYS A 37 17.43 -26.09 13.93
C CYS A 37 18.48 -26.92 13.18
N GLY A 38 19.64 -27.21 13.77
CA GLY A 38 20.71 -28.02 13.18
C GLY A 38 21.70 -27.25 12.30
N HIS A 39 21.30 -26.12 11.72
CA HIS A 39 22.18 -25.30 10.88
C HIS A 39 23.32 -24.64 11.66
N ALA A 40 24.51 -24.61 11.04
CA ALA A 40 25.70 -23.96 11.60
C ALA A 40 26.10 -22.70 10.83
N LEU A 41 26.58 -21.70 11.56
CA LEU A 41 27.12 -20.44 11.04
C LEU A 41 28.32 -20.00 11.89
N HIS A 42 29.25 -19.20 11.37
CA HIS A 42 30.25 -18.56 12.24
C HIS A 42 29.55 -17.67 13.28
N SER A 43 30.09 -17.59 14.48
CA SER A 43 29.52 -16.85 15.61
C SER A 43 29.20 -15.40 15.24
N LYS A 44 30.10 -14.75 14.50
CA LYS A 44 29.92 -13.37 13.99
C LYS A 44 28.76 -13.29 12.98
N CYS A 45 28.69 -14.25 12.07
CA CYS A 45 27.64 -14.38 11.05
C CYS A 45 26.27 -14.68 11.67
N THR A 46 26.23 -15.46 12.76
CA THR A 46 25.01 -15.76 13.53
C THR A 46 24.43 -14.49 14.14
N ILE A 47 25.24 -13.64 14.75
CA ILE A 47 24.76 -12.38 15.36
C ILE A 47 24.14 -11.48 14.29
N GLN A 48 24.84 -11.31 13.16
CA GLN A 48 24.34 -10.52 12.03
C GLN A 48 23.03 -11.11 11.46
N SER A 49 22.99 -12.43 11.29
CA SER A 49 21.81 -13.15 10.80
C SER A 49 20.61 -13.01 11.74
N LEU A 50 20.80 -13.22 13.06
CA LEU A 50 19.70 -13.11 14.03
C LEU A 50 19.17 -11.67 14.14
N GLN A 51 20.03 -10.65 13.99
CA GLN A 51 19.60 -9.25 13.94
C GLN A 51 18.77 -8.97 12.67
N ALA A 52 19.23 -9.41 11.51
CA ALA A 52 18.55 -9.19 10.23
C ALA A 52 17.21 -9.97 10.13
N TYR A 53 17.15 -11.18 10.70
CA TYR A 53 16.02 -12.09 10.58
C TYR A 53 15.19 -12.20 11.88
N LYS A 54 15.29 -11.22 12.79
CA LYS A 54 14.49 -11.11 14.01
C LYS A 54 14.49 -12.40 14.86
N GLY A 55 15.67 -12.98 15.06
CA GLY A 55 15.84 -14.20 15.86
C GLY A 55 15.52 -15.50 15.12
N LYS A 56 15.34 -15.46 13.80
CA LYS A 56 15.14 -16.64 12.94
C LYS A 56 16.42 -17.04 12.23
N CYS A 57 16.59 -18.34 12.00
CA CYS A 57 17.66 -18.87 11.17
C CYS A 57 17.47 -18.39 9.71
N ILE A 58 18.52 -17.86 9.08
CA ILE A 58 18.47 -17.41 7.67
C ILE A 58 18.22 -18.54 6.67
N LEU A 59 18.60 -19.78 7.01
CA LEU A 59 18.51 -20.93 6.11
C LEU A 59 17.11 -21.55 6.07
N CYS A 60 16.42 -21.63 7.21
CA CYS A 60 15.09 -22.25 7.29
C CYS A 60 13.99 -21.32 7.79
N ASN A 61 14.31 -20.07 8.14
CA ASN A 61 13.38 -19.06 8.67
C ASN A 61 12.63 -19.52 9.94
N VAL A 62 13.17 -20.52 10.65
CA VAL A 62 12.66 -21.02 11.93
C VAL A 62 13.25 -20.22 13.08
N SER A 63 12.42 -19.81 14.04
CA SER A 63 12.86 -19.17 15.29
C SER A 63 13.42 -20.21 16.25
N ASN A 64 14.55 -19.91 16.90
CA ASN A 64 15.25 -20.78 17.88
C ASN A 64 14.49 -21.08 19.19
N LEU A 65 13.19 -20.78 19.27
CA LEU A 65 12.42 -20.86 20.50
C LEU A 65 11.25 -21.83 20.32
N ASN A 66 11.41 -23.02 20.90
CA ASN A 66 10.37 -23.99 21.27
C ASN A 66 9.34 -24.32 20.19
N GLN A 67 9.71 -25.17 19.23
CA GLN A 67 8.75 -25.77 18.31
C GLN A 67 8.44 -27.24 18.67
N PRO A 68 7.18 -27.69 18.51
CA PRO A 68 6.76 -29.07 18.77
C PRO A 68 7.08 -30.05 17.62
N TYR A 69 7.75 -29.61 16.56
CA TYR A 69 8.06 -30.40 15.36
C TYR A 69 9.53 -30.25 14.95
N ASN A 70 10.11 -31.27 14.31
CA ASN A 70 11.53 -31.38 14.00
C ASN A 70 11.85 -31.32 12.49
N ASN A 71 10.86 -31.54 11.62
CA ASN A 71 11.00 -31.50 10.16
C ASN A 71 9.77 -30.85 9.49
N VAL A 72 9.82 -30.69 8.17
CA VAL A 72 8.77 -30.01 7.40
C VAL A 72 7.46 -30.80 7.41
N GLU A 73 7.56 -32.12 7.39
CA GLU A 73 6.44 -33.06 7.40
C GLU A 73 5.67 -32.96 8.73
N GLU A 74 6.35 -33.05 9.87
CA GLU A 74 5.79 -32.89 11.21
C GLU A 74 5.17 -31.50 11.41
N ARG A 75 5.77 -30.46 10.81
CA ARG A 75 5.20 -29.11 10.82
C ARG A 75 3.86 -29.05 10.09
N LEU A 76 3.79 -29.63 8.89
CA LEU A 76 2.57 -29.63 8.08
C LEU A 76 1.45 -30.43 8.77
N GLU A 77 1.80 -31.55 9.40
CA GLU A 77 0.86 -32.34 10.20
C GLU A 77 0.33 -31.55 11.40
N PHE A 78 1.20 -30.85 12.13
CA PHE A 78 0.81 -30.00 13.25
C PHE A 78 -0.09 -28.84 12.82
N GLU A 79 0.28 -28.13 11.74
CA GLU A 79 -0.54 -27.04 11.18
C GLU A 79 -1.90 -27.56 10.70
N GLY A 80 -1.94 -28.76 10.09
CA GLY A 80 -3.18 -29.45 9.72
C GLY A 80 -4.08 -29.74 10.92
N ALA A 81 -3.51 -30.32 11.99
CA ALA A 81 -4.24 -30.61 13.21
C ALA A 81 -4.79 -29.34 13.88
N CYS A 82 -4.01 -28.26 13.94
CA CYS A 82 -4.47 -26.96 14.42
C CYS A 82 -5.64 -26.43 13.59
N ARG A 83 -5.56 -26.53 12.27
CA ARG A 83 -6.62 -26.09 11.36
C ARG A 83 -7.91 -26.87 11.59
N ASP A 84 -7.83 -28.18 11.76
CA ASP A 84 -9.01 -29.03 12.03
C ASP A 84 -9.69 -28.66 13.35
N VAL A 85 -8.91 -28.36 14.39
CA VAL A 85 -9.45 -27.88 15.67
C VAL A 85 -10.14 -26.53 15.50
N LEU A 86 -9.51 -25.58 14.80
CA LEU A 86 -10.09 -24.27 14.54
C LEU A 86 -11.37 -24.36 13.70
N ASP A 87 -11.43 -25.28 12.73
CA ASP A 87 -12.63 -25.50 11.92
C ASP A 87 -13.77 -26.11 12.74
N LYS A 88 -13.47 -26.96 13.72
CA LYS A 88 -14.48 -27.44 14.69
C LYS A 88 -14.99 -26.28 15.56
N ILE A 89 -14.09 -25.45 16.09
CA ILE A 89 -14.45 -24.27 16.89
C ILE A 89 -15.32 -23.30 16.08
N LYS A 90 -14.97 -23.05 14.81
CA LYS A 90 -15.73 -22.18 13.91
C LYS A 90 -17.17 -22.66 13.67
N LYS A 91 -17.40 -23.98 13.74
CA LYS A 91 -18.73 -24.59 13.58
C LYS A 91 -19.54 -24.62 14.87
N THR A 92 -18.96 -24.23 16.01
CA THR A 92 -19.72 -24.15 17.27
C THR A 92 -20.86 -23.13 17.18
N PRO A 93 -21.99 -23.34 17.88
CA PRO A 93 -23.15 -22.44 17.81
C PRO A 93 -22.80 -20.98 18.11
N ALA A 94 -22.00 -20.74 19.17
CA ALA A 94 -21.61 -19.39 19.58
C ALA A 94 -20.82 -18.63 18.50
N VAL A 95 -19.84 -19.28 17.87
CA VAL A 95 -19.05 -18.66 16.80
C VAL A 95 -19.89 -18.48 15.53
N ARG A 96 -20.73 -19.46 15.19
CA ARG A 96 -21.60 -19.39 14.01
C ARG A 96 -22.62 -18.25 14.14
N GLU A 97 -23.22 -18.07 15.31
CA GLU A 97 -24.16 -16.97 15.58
C GLU A 97 -23.46 -15.61 15.48
N ALA A 98 -22.27 -15.47 16.08
CA ALA A 98 -21.48 -14.25 15.97
C ALA A 98 -21.14 -13.90 14.51
N LEU A 99 -20.78 -14.90 13.69
CA LEU A 99 -20.51 -14.71 12.25
C LEU A 99 -21.77 -14.33 11.46
N LEU A 100 -22.94 -14.87 11.79
CA LEU A 100 -24.21 -14.49 11.16
C LEU A 100 -24.58 -13.04 11.51
N ASN A 101 -24.42 -12.65 12.78
CA ASN A 101 -24.65 -11.28 13.24
C ASN A 101 -23.71 -10.30 12.54
N LEU A 102 -22.41 -10.62 12.45
CA LEU A 102 -21.45 -9.81 11.72
C LEU A 102 -21.90 -9.58 10.27
N LYS A 103 -22.25 -10.66 9.56
CA LYS A 103 -22.71 -10.58 8.17
C LYS A 103 -23.98 -9.74 8.02
N ALA A 104 -24.92 -9.85 8.96
CA ALA A 104 -26.13 -9.05 8.98
C ALA A 104 -25.82 -7.55 9.16
N PHE A 105 -24.96 -7.20 10.12
CA PHE A 105 -24.55 -5.82 10.37
C PHE A 105 -23.74 -5.23 9.22
N GLU A 106 -22.84 -6.00 8.59
CA GLU A 106 -22.12 -5.57 7.39
C GLU A 106 -23.09 -5.28 6.24
N GLY A 107 -24.10 -6.14 6.05
CA GLY A 107 -25.15 -5.93 5.06
C GLY A 107 -25.96 -4.65 5.31
N GLU A 108 -26.38 -4.42 6.56
CA GLU A 108 -27.11 -3.20 6.93
C GLU A 108 -26.26 -1.94 6.80
N LEU A 109 -25.01 -2.00 7.26
CA LEU A 109 -24.04 -0.90 7.13
C LEU A 109 -23.84 -0.53 5.65
N ASN A 110 -23.68 -1.53 4.77
CA ASN A 110 -23.50 -1.27 3.36
C ASN A 110 -24.74 -0.63 2.72
N LYS A 111 -25.96 -1.08 3.09
CA LYS A 111 -27.22 -0.46 2.64
C LYS A 111 -27.29 1.01 3.09
N LYS A 112 -27.01 1.30 4.36
CA LYS A 112 -27.00 2.66 4.89
C LYS A 112 -25.94 3.54 4.22
N ARG A 113 -24.76 2.99 3.95
CA ARG A 113 -23.68 3.68 3.23
C ARG A 113 -24.11 4.08 1.82
N ILE A 114 -24.71 3.17 1.06
CA ILE A 114 -25.20 3.44 -0.30
C ILE A 114 -26.27 4.53 -0.28
N GLU A 115 -27.25 4.41 0.64
CA GLU A 115 -28.32 5.40 0.76
C GLU A 115 -27.79 6.77 1.18
N PHE A 116 -26.84 6.83 2.12
CA PHE A 116 -26.18 8.06 2.51
C PHE A 116 -25.46 8.72 1.33
N GLN A 117 -24.68 7.96 0.55
CA GLN A 117 -24.01 8.46 -0.63
C GLN A 117 -24.99 9.00 -1.67
N ARG A 118 -26.12 8.31 -1.88
CA ARG A 118 -27.20 8.75 -2.78
C ARG A 118 -27.78 10.09 -2.32
N ARG A 119 -28.16 10.21 -1.04
CA ARG A 119 -28.70 11.46 -0.46
C ARG A 119 -27.72 12.62 -0.53
N VAL A 120 -26.44 12.38 -0.25
CA VAL A 120 -25.40 13.42 -0.38
C VAL A 120 -25.26 13.87 -1.83
N LYS A 121 -25.29 12.96 -2.80
CA LYS A 121 -25.24 13.30 -4.23
C LYS A 121 -26.46 14.14 -4.64
N GLU A 122 -27.64 13.77 -4.19
CA GLU A 122 -28.88 14.49 -4.46
C GLU A 122 -28.89 15.88 -3.83
N HIS A 123 -28.59 15.98 -2.53
CA HIS A 123 -28.51 17.26 -1.81
C HIS A 123 -27.48 18.21 -2.44
N LYS A 124 -26.31 17.71 -2.84
CA LYS A 124 -25.31 18.52 -3.55
C LYS A 124 -25.82 19.05 -4.89
N ARG A 125 -26.60 18.27 -5.64
CA ARG A 125 -27.20 18.71 -6.91
C ARG A 125 -28.21 19.83 -6.67
N THR A 126 -29.10 19.66 -5.69
CA THR A 126 -30.08 20.68 -5.32
C THR A 126 -29.39 21.97 -4.89
N LEU A 127 -28.43 21.90 -3.96
CA LEU A 127 -27.71 23.07 -3.50
C LEU A 127 -26.95 23.79 -4.62
N ARG A 128 -26.35 23.04 -5.56
CA ARG A 128 -25.67 23.59 -6.73
C ARG A 128 -26.64 24.33 -7.66
N ALA A 129 -27.86 23.82 -7.81
CA ALA A 129 -28.92 24.44 -8.59
C ALA A 129 -29.46 25.70 -7.91
N ASP A 130 -29.75 25.63 -6.59
CA ASP A 130 -30.27 26.75 -5.79
C ASP A 130 -29.28 27.92 -5.77
N MET A 131 -28.00 27.63 -5.60
CA MET A 131 -26.92 28.62 -5.66
C MET A 131 -26.57 29.06 -7.08
N LYS A 132 -27.23 28.50 -8.11
CA LYS A 132 -27.02 28.79 -9.54
C LYS A 132 -25.55 28.70 -9.95
N ILE A 133 -24.79 27.76 -9.37
CA ILE A 133 -23.35 27.63 -9.58
C ILE A 133 -23.05 27.37 -11.07
N ASP A 134 -23.87 26.59 -11.77
CA ASP A 134 -23.66 26.32 -13.19
C ASP A 134 -23.83 27.56 -14.08
N ALA A 135 -24.73 28.48 -13.70
CA ALA A 135 -24.86 29.77 -14.37
C ALA A 135 -23.60 30.61 -14.17
N LEU A 136 -23.07 30.67 -12.94
CA LEU A 136 -21.83 31.37 -12.64
C LEU A 136 -20.63 30.76 -13.38
N ILE A 137 -20.52 29.43 -13.44
CA ILE A 137 -19.47 28.75 -14.21
C ILE A 137 -19.57 29.12 -15.70
N LYS A 138 -20.79 29.17 -16.25
CA LYS A 138 -21.02 29.57 -17.65
C LYS A 138 -20.60 31.02 -17.91
N GLU A 139 -20.95 31.94 -17.01
CA GLU A 139 -20.54 33.34 -17.11
C GLU A 139 -19.02 33.51 -16.97
N VAL A 140 -18.37 32.80 -16.04
CA VAL A 140 -16.90 32.80 -15.92
C VAL A 140 -16.25 32.33 -17.22
N LYS A 141 -16.75 31.25 -17.84
CA LYS A 141 -16.25 30.76 -19.14
C LYS A 141 -16.45 31.81 -20.24
N LYS A 142 -17.60 32.49 -20.27
CA LYS A 142 -17.91 33.56 -21.22
C LYS A 142 -16.95 34.75 -21.05
N CYS A 143 -16.74 35.20 -19.81
CA CYS A 143 -15.81 36.27 -19.48
C CYS A 143 -14.37 35.92 -19.89
N LYS A 144 -13.90 34.70 -19.59
CA LYS A 144 -12.57 34.22 -20.02
C LYS A 144 -12.42 34.26 -21.53
N LYS A 145 -13.38 33.69 -22.27
CA LYS A 145 -13.38 33.69 -23.74
C LYS A 145 -13.37 35.12 -24.29
N HIS A 146 -14.18 36.01 -23.71
CA HIS A 146 -14.21 37.41 -24.10
C HIS A 146 -12.87 38.11 -23.84
N ALA A 147 -12.27 37.95 -22.66
CA ALA A 147 -10.97 38.53 -22.32
C ALA A 147 -9.86 38.08 -23.29
N VAL A 148 -9.80 36.79 -23.61
CA VAL A 148 -8.83 36.27 -24.61
C VAL A 148 -9.09 36.89 -25.99
N THR A 149 -10.35 37.02 -26.39
CA THR A 149 -10.71 37.60 -27.70
C THR A 149 -10.34 39.07 -27.78
N THR A 150 -10.65 39.84 -26.74
CA THR A 150 -10.32 41.26 -26.65
C THR A 150 -8.81 41.46 -26.63
N MET A 151 -8.07 40.68 -25.84
CA MET A 151 -6.60 40.73 -25.82
C MET A 151 -6.01 40.48 -27.22
N LYS A 152 -6.50 39.45 -27.94
CA LYS A 152 -6.06 39.19 -29.32
C LYS A 152 -6.34 40.36 -30.26
N LYS A 153 -7.54 40.96 -30.17
CA LYS A 153 -7.91 42.14 -30.98
C LYS A 153 -7.00 43.34 -30.70
N GLU A 154 -6.73 43.63 -29.42
CA GLU A 154 -5.86 44.75 -29.04
C GLU A 154 -4.41 44.52 -29.47
N ALA A 155 -3.90 43.29 -29.35
CA ALA A 155 -2.57 42.94 -29.86
C ALA A 155 -2.47 43.06 -31.40
N THR A 156 -3.53 42.72 -32.14
CA THR A 156 -3.57 42.96 -33.60
C THR A 156 -3.58 44.45 -33.94
N LYS A 157 -4.33 45.27 -33.19
CA LYS A 157 -4.35 46.74 -33.38
C LYS A 157 -3.01 47.40 -33.06
N ALA A 158 -2.28 46.88 -32.08
CA ALA A 158 -0.99 47.44 -31.63
C ALA A 158 0.16 47.30 -32.65
N GLY A 159 -0.03 46.52 -33.72
CA GLY A 159 0.91 46.41 -34.84
C GLY A 159 1.47 45.01 -35.05
N SER A 160 2.27 44.85 -36.12
CA SER A 160 2.71 43.55 -36.64
C SER A 160 3.54 42.73 -35.65
N ILE A 161 4.38 43.38 -34.84
CA ILE A 161 5.23 42.71 -33.83
C ILE A 161 4.39 42.09 -32.71
N TYR A 162 3.34 42.78 -32.24
CA TYR A 162 2.44 42.28 -31.20
C TYR A 162 1.51 41.17 -31.73
N GLY A 163 1.07 41.29 -32.99
CA GLY A 163 0.37 40.22 -33.69
C GLY A 163 1.24 38.96 -33.85
N ALA A 164 2.53 39.10 -34.19
CA ALA A 164 3.48 38.00 -34.27
C ALA A 164 3.73 37.33 -32.90
N ALA A 165 3.77 38.11 -31.81
CA ALA A 165 3.90 37.59 -30.46
C ALA A 165 2.73 36.68 -30.03
N LEU A 166 1.51 36.93 -30.53
CA LEU A 166 0.36 36.04 -30.28
C LEU A 166 0.57 34.62 -30.84
N PHE A 167 1.31 34.45 -31.94
CA PHE A 167 1.58 33.13 -32.52
C PHE A 167 2.52 32.30 -31.63
N ARG A 168 3.46 32.94 -30.94
CA ARG A 168 4.35 32.31 -29.95
C ARG A 168 3.63 31.99 -28.64
N LEU A 169 2.60 32.77 -28.30
CA LEU A 169 1.81 32.56 -27.09
C LEU A 169 0.94 31.29 -27.11
N ASN A 170 0.63 30.72 -28.29
CA ASN A 170 -0.03 29.41 -28.38
C ASN A 170 0.82 28.30 -27.74
N ASP A 171 2.14 28.41 -27.78
CA ASP A 171 3.06 27.46 -27.14
C ASP A 171 3.04 27.58 -25.59
N TRP A 172 2.57 28.72 -25.06
CA TRP A 172 2.67 29.07 -23.64
C TRP A 172 1.37 28.84 -22.84
N ASN A 173 0.34 28.26 -23.47
CA ASN A 173 -1.00 28.11 -22.89
C ASN A 173 -1.55 29.49 -22.43
N ILE A 174 -2.09 30.24 -23.38
CA ILE A 174 -2.62 31.60 -23.21
C ILE A 174 -3.53 31.73 -21.98
N ASP A 175 -4.39 30.73 -21.73
CA ASP A 175 -5.27 30.75 -20.56
C ASP A 175 -4.48 30.73 -19.26
N ARG A 176 -3.45 29.88 -19.17
CA ARG A 176 -2.60 29.81 -17.98
C ARG A 176 -1.83 31.11 -17.79
N TRP A 177 -1.26 31.68 -18.85
CA TRP A 177 -0.51 32.93 -18.76
C TRP A 177 -1.42 34.11 -18.36
N LEU A 178 -2.51 34.32 -19.11
CA LEU A 178 -3.42 35.46 -18.95
C LEU A 178 -4.16 35.43 -17.60
N PHE A 179 -4.46 34.24 -17.09
CA PHE A 179 -5.22 34.08 -15.84
C PHE A 179 -4.35 33.62 -14.65
N SER A 180 -3.02 33.51 -14.81
CA SER A 180 -2.09 33.00 -13.78
C SER A 180 -2.21 33.72 -12.43
N GLY A 181 -2.44 35.04 -12.44
CA GLY A 181 -2.66 35.86 -11.22
C GLY A 181 -4.10 35.88 -10.69
N ILE A 182 -5.07 35.41 -11.49
CA ILE A 182 -6.50 35.35 -11.13
C ILE A 182 -6.85 33.96 -10.54
N HIS A 183 -5.95 32.98 -10.72
CA HIS A 183 -6.14 31.61 -10.26
C HIS A 183 -5.70 31.38 -8.81
N ARG A 184 -6.61 31.66 -7.86
CA ARG A 184 -6.67 30.96 -6.56
C ARG A 184 -7.99 30.27 -6.25
N LEU A 185 -8.94 30.22 -7.19
CA LEU A 185 -10.04 29.29 -7.09
C LEU A 185 -9.64 27.99 -7.80
N LYS A 186 -9.04 27.07 -7.03
CA LYS A 186 -8.94 25.66 -7.43
C LYS A 186 -10.36 25.10 -7.54
N TYR A 187 -11.02 25.35 -8.67
CA TYR A 187 -12.33 24.76 -8.97
C TYR A 187 -12.25 23.24 -9.24
N ASP A 188 -11.04 22.70 -9.32
CA ASP A 188 -10.78 21.31 -9.67
C ASP A 188 -10.36 20.49 -8.45
N ALA A 189 -11.37 19.91 -7.81
CA ALA A 189 -11.40 18.52 -7.34
C ALA A 189 -12.68 18.27 -6.54
N TYR A 190 -13.06 19.21 -5.66
CA TYR A 190 -14.14 19.01 -4.68
C TYR A 190 -15.55 19.32 -5.20
N PHE A 191 -15.70 20.25 -6.16
CA PHE A 191 -17.00 20.64 -6.73
C PHE A 191 -17.35 19.96 -8.06
N MET A 192 -16.35 19.54 -8.84
CA MET A 192 -16.52 19.01 -10.20
C MET A 192 -16.38 17.49 -10.28
N ARG A 193 -15.62 16.83 -9.39
CA ARG A 193 -15.62 15.37 -9.30
C ARG A 193 -16.75 14.95 -8.36
N GLY A 194 -17.89 14.62 -8.94
CA GLY A 194 -18.75 13.63 -8.28
C GLY A 194 -17.88 12.40 -8.03
N PHE A 195 -17.60 12.11 -6.77
CA PHE A 195 -16.85 10.92 -6.38
C PHE A 195 -17.53 9.71 -7.05
N GLY A 196 -16.76 9.10 -7.97
CA GLY A 196 -17.02 7.76 -8.47
C GLY A 196 -17.12 6.77 -7.32
#